data_AF-A0A6P0NUD7-F1
#
_entry.id   AF-A0A6P0NUD7-F1
#
_cell.length_a   1.000
_cell.length_b   1.000
_cell.length_c   1.000
_cell.angle_alpha   90.00
_cell.angle_beta   90.00
_cell.angle_gamma   90.00
#
_symmetry.space_group_name_H-M   'P 1'
#
loop_
_entity.id
_entity.type
_entity.pdbx_description
1 polymer ?
#
loop_
_entity_poly.entity_id
_entity_poly.type
_entity_poly.pdbx_seq_one_letter_code
_entity_poly.pdbx_strand_id
1 'polypeptide(L)'
;MGEEISGSLFYGVPSGYCQLISKENLSGGGIKIEVLWKNDFLQYLDVKDLICLDGVLLIIRDMAKFSLVFDIYPETVNLTNLVEKEIGEYFAIEIDPIVKKVGQILAKKLR
;
A
#
# COMPACT_ATOMS: atom_id res chain seq x y z
N MET A 1 28.33 1.25 -6.32
CA MET A 1 26.86 1.28 -6.20
C MET A 1 26.45 -0.01 -5.52
N GLY A 2 26.07 0.11 -4.27
CA GLY A 2 25.63 -0.99 -3.42
C GLY A 2 24.76 -0.32 -2.37
N GLU A 3 23.52 -0.03 -2.77
CA GLU A 3 22.52 0.40 -1.81
C GLU A 3 21.91 -0.82 -1.16
N GLU A 4 21.50 -0.65 0.10
CA GLU A 4 20.84 -1.70 0.86
C GLU A 4 19.53 -2.05 0.16
N ILE A 5 19.45 -3.28 -0.36
CA ILE A 5 18.23 -3.75 -1.02
C ILE A 5 17.30 -4.16 0.13
N SER A 6 16.26 -3.36 0.37
CA SER A 6 15.13 -3.75 1.21
C SER A 6 14.64 -5.14 0.77
N GLY A 7 14.29 -6.01 1.72
CA GLY A 7 13.99 -7.42 1.45
C GLY A 7 12.83 -7.67 0.48
N SER A 8 12.01 -6.67 0.19
CA SER A 8 10.95 -6.71 -0.81
C SER A 8 11.33 -5.94 -2.09
N LEU A 9 11.11 -6.58 -3.24
CA LEU A 9 11.47 -6.04 -4.55
C LEU A 9 10.22 -5.53 -5.28
N PHE A 10 10.12 -4.20 -5.43
CA PHE A 10 9.08 -3.54 -6.22
C PHE A 10 9.66 -3.09 -7.56
N TYR A 11 8.86 -3.16 -8.63
CA TYR A 11 9.31 -2.91 -10.00
C TYR A 11 8.80 -1.59 -10.58
N GLY A 12 7.92 -0.87 -9.86
CA GLY A 12 7.26 0.33 -10.37
C GLY A 12 6.16 -0.02 -11.37
N VAL A 13 5.53 -1.21 -11.22
CA VAL A 13 4.42 -1.67 -12.07
C VAL A 13 3.17 -1.77 -11.21
N PRO A 14 2.31 -0.73 -11.20
CA PRO A 14 1.12 -0.71 -10.37
C PRO A 14 0.21 -1.92 -10.62
N SER A 15 -0.33 -2.46 -9.53
CA SER A 15 -1.35 -3.51 -9.54
C SER A 15 -2.77 -2.96 -9.64
N GLY A 16 -2.93 -1.64 -9.52
CA GLY A 16 -4.17 -0.92 -9.77
C GLY A 16 -4.12 0.47 -9.16
N TYR A 17 -5.30 0.98 -8.82
CA TYR A 17 -5.48 2.26 -8.14
C TYR A 17 -6.40 2.09 -6.93
N CYS A 18 -6.08 2.77 -5.84
CA CYS A 18 -6.89 2.81 -4.62
C CYS A 18 -7.23 4.26 -4.27
N GLN A 19 -8.44 4.48 -3.76
CA GLN A 19 -8.94 5.82 -3.46
C GLN A 19 -8.68 6.18 -2.00
N LEU A 20 -8.15 7.37 -1.72
CA LEU A 20 -8.04 7.90 -0.36
C LEU A 20 -9.45 8.18 0.20
N ILE A 21 -9.80 7.53 1.30
CA ILE A 21 -11.13 7.68 1.93
C ILE A 21 -11.10 8.27 3.34
N SER A 22 -9.97 8.15 4.05
CA SER A 22 -9.74 8.85 5.32
C SER A 22 -8.29 9.31 5.42
N LYS A 23 -8.08 10.46 6.08
CA LYS A 23 -6.78 11.07 6.35
C LYS A 23 -6.86 11.80 7.70
N GLU A 24 -6.04 11.37 8.66
CA GLU A 24 -6.07 11.86 10.04
C GLU A 24 -4.64 12.15 10.51
N ASN A 25 -4.42 13.31 11.13
CA ASN A 25 -3.12 13.65 11.72
C ASN A 25 -2.92 12.87 13.03
N LEU A 26 -1.76 12.23 13.17
CA LEU A 26 -1.37 11.53 14.38
C LEU A 26 -0.55 12.46 15.29
N SER A 27 -0.59 12.19 16.59
CA SER A 27 0.32 12.84 17.55
C SER A 27 1.77 12.57 17.16
N GLY A 28 2.57 13.63 16.99
CA GLY A 28 3.98 13.53 16.58
C GLY A 28 4.25 13.78 15.09
N GLY A 29 3.26 14.24 14.31
CA GLY A 29 3.46 14.68 12.92
C GLY A 29 3.38 13.58 11.87
N GLY A 30 2.98 12.37 12.27
CA GLY A 30 2.61 11.31 11.34
C GLY A 30 1.19 11.50 10.81
N ILE A 31 0.83 10.75 9.77
CA ILE A 31 -0.52 10.78 9.19
C ILE A 31 -1.03 9.36 9.07
N LYS A 32 -2.25 9.10 9.54
CA LYS A 32 -2.98 7.87 9.27
C LYS A 32 -3.82 8.06 8.03
N ILE A 33 -3.72 7.14 7.09
CA ILE A 33 -4.57 7.11 5.90
C ILE A 33 -5.32 5.78 5.81
N GLU A 34 -6.51 5.84 5.23
CA GLU A 34 -7.27 4.67 4.81
C GLU A 34 -7.57 4.78 3.32
N VAL A 35 -7.27 3.73 2.57
CA VAL A 35 -7.49 3.68 1.12
C VAL A 35 -8.46 2.56 0.75
N LEU A 36 -9.45 2.87 -0.06
CA LEU A 36 -10.40 1.92 -0.62
C LEU A 36 -9.81 1.26 -1.87
N TRP A 37 -9.73 -0.07 -1.86
CA TRP A 37 -9.25 -0.86 -2.98
C TRP A 37 -10.12 -2.11 -3.17
N LYS A 38 -11.15 -2.02 -4.00
CA LYS A 38 -12.05 -3.16 -4.30
C LYS A 38 -11.36 -4.13 -5.27
N ASN A 39 -10.44 -4.93 -4.76
CA ASN A 39 -9.65 -5.86 -5.57
C ASN A 39 -9.56 -7.24 -4.93
N ASP A 40 -9.65 -8.28 -5.75
CA ASP A 40 -9.55 -9.68 -5.32
C ASP A 40 -8.21 -10.00 -4.65
N PHE A 41 -7.15 -9.23 -4.92
CA PHE A 41 -5.85 -9.42 -4.28
C PHE A 41 -5.86 -9.21 -2.77
N LEU A 42 -6.85 -8.50 -2.22
CA LEU A 42 -6.99 -8.31 -0.76
C LEU A 42 -7.04 -9.62 0.01
N GLN A 43 -7.55 -10.70 -0.59
CA GLN A 43 -7.62 -12.02 0.07
C GLN A 43 -6.25 -12.68 0.27
N TYR A 44 -5.20 -12.16 -0.37
CA TYR A 44 -3.83 -12.67 -0.31
C TYR A 44 -2.88 -11.72 0.45
N LEU A 45 -3.42 -10.66 1.04
CA LEU A 45 -2.67 -9.70 1.84
C LEU A 45 -3.04 -9.85 3.32
N ASP A 46 -2.11 -9.48 4.19
CA ASP A 46 -2.32 -9.45 5.63
C ASP A 46 -1.67 -8.20 6.25
N VAL A 47 -2.02 -7.94 7.52
CA VAL A 47 -1.37 -6.91 8.33
C VAL A 47 0.13 -7.22 8.42
N LYS A 48 0.95 -6.15 8.33
CA LYS A 48 2.42 -6.16 8.22
C LYS A 48 2.98 -6.46 6.83
N ASP A 49 2.15 -6.76 5.84
CA ASP A 49 2.65 -6.83 4.46
C ASP A 49 3.14 -5.46 3.98
N LEU A 50 4.14 -5.51 3.10
CA LEU A 50 4.73 -4.35 2.45
C LEU A 50 4.02 -4.09 1.12
N ILE A 51 3.64 -2.83 0.89
CA ILE A 51 3.08 -2.37 -0.38
C ILE A 51 3.63 -1.00 -0.73
N CYS A 52 3.54 -0.60 -2.00
CA CYS A 52 3.83 0.76 -2.42
C CYS A 52 2.56 1.52 -2.79
N LEU A 53 2.45 2.75 -2.31
CA LEU A 53 1.47 3.74 -2.77
C LEU A 53 2.23 4.88 -3.47
N ASP A 54 1.95 5.11 -4.75
CA ASP A 54 2.70 6.05 -5.61
C ASP A 54 4.24 5.88 -5.50
N GLY A 55 4.70 4.64 -5.36
CA GLY A 55 6.12 4.29 -5.23
C GLY A 55 6.71 4.42 -3.82
N VAL A 56 5.93 4.89 -2.83
CA VAL A 56 6.35 4.96 -1.43
C VAL A 56 6.05 3.64 -0.73
N LEU A 57 7.09 2.99 -0.22
CA LEU A 57 6.98 1.73 0.52
C LEU A 57 6.34 1.95 1.90
N LEU A 58 5.24 1.25 2.17
CA LEU A 58 4.46 1.35 3.39
C LEU A 58 4.12 -0.05 3.92
N ILE A 59 3.86 -0.13 5.22
CA ILE A 59 3.45 -1.37 5.91
C ILE A 59 1.96 -1.27 6.20
N ILE A 60 1.20 -2.30 5.80
CA ILE A 60 -0.23 -2.40 6.13
C ILE A 60 -0.38 -2.47 7.65
N ARG A 61 -1.03 -1.47 8.25
CA ARG A 61 -1.25 -1.41 9.69
C ARG A 61 -2.51 -2.15 10.12
N ASP A 62 -3.55 -2.03 9.32
CA ASP A 62 -4.86 -2.66 9.52
C ASP A 62 -5.58 -2.84 8.18
N MET A 63 -6.61 -3.68 8.15
CA MET A 63 -7.39 -3.99 6.97
C MET A 63 -8.87 -4.13 7.30
N ALA A 64 -9.72 -3.60 6.42
CA ALA A 64 -11.15 -3.93 6.40
C ALA A 64 -11.51 -4.63 5.08
N LYS A 65 -12.80 -4.94 4.90
CA LYS A 65 -13.29 -5.74 3.76
C LYS A 65 -12.78 -5.27 2.39
N PHE A 66 -12.66 -3.95 2.20
CA PHE A 66 -12.22 -3.35 0.92
C PHE A 66 -11.22 -2.21 1.11
N SER A 67 -10.61 -2.09 2.29
CA SER A 67 -9.71 -0.97 2.57
C SER A 67 -8.47 -1.42 3.33
N LEU A 68 -7.41 -0.65 3.11
CA LEU A 68 -6.10 -0.81 3.74
C LEU A 68 -5.78 0.45 4.55
N VAL A 69 -5.21 0.29 5.73
CA VAL A 69 -4.85 1.37 6.64
C VAL A 69 -3.33 1.45 6.77
N PHE A 70 -2.80 2.66 6.72
CA PHE A 70 -1.37 2.95 6.86
C PHE A 70 -1.15 4.06 7.88
N ASP A 71 -0.14 3.87 8.73
CA ASP A 71 0.44 4.94 9.54
C ASP A 71 1.72 5.42 8.85
N ILE A 72 1.72 6.66 8.37
CA ILE A 72 2.83 7.28 7.67
C ILE A 72 3.69 8.02 8.69
N TYR A 73 4.97 7.65 8.76
CA TYR A 73 5.93 8.26 9.68
C TYR A 73 6.24 9.71 9.29
N PRO A 74 6.54 10.59 10.26
CA PRO A 74 6.84 12.01 10.00
C PRO A 74 7.95 12.22 8.96
N GLU A 75 8.98 11.37 8.96
CA GLU A 75 10.06 11.43 7.98
C GLU A 75 9.53 11.19 6.56
N THR A 76 8.64 10.20 6.38
CA THR A 76 7.99 9.91 5.09
C THR A 76 7.04 11.03 4.66
N VAL A 77 6.31 11.63 5.60
CA VAL A 77 5.45 12.81 5.37
C VAL A 77 6.28 13.97 4.80
N ASN A 78 7.46 14.21 5.34
CA ASN A 78 8.31 15.35 4.96
C ASN A 78 9.12 15.12 3.66
N LEU A 79 9.36 13.86 3.28
CA LEU A 79 10.20 13.50 2.15
C LEU A 79 9.41 13.10 0.89
N THR A 80 8.08 12.97 0.98
CA THR A 80 7.24 12.48 -0.12
C THR A 80 6.03 13.38 -0.34
N ASN A 81 5.47 13.33 -1.56
CA ASN A 81 4.23 14.00 -1.91
C ASN A 81 2.97 13.18 -1.54
N LEU A 82 3.13 12.05 -0.85
CA LEU A 82 2.03 11.15 -0.53
C LEU A 82 0.92 11.86 0.26
N VAL A 83 1.31 12.81 1.10
CA VAL A 83 0.42 13.59 1.97
C VAL A 83 -0.20 14.81 1.29
N GLU A 84 0.20 15.14 0.07
CA GLU A 84 -0.41 16.23 -0.70
C GLU A 84 -1.77 15.80 -1.27
N LYS A 85 -2.04 14.48 -1.34
CA LYS A 85 -3.33 14.00 -1.82
C LYS A 85 -4.47 14.31 -0.87
N GLU A 86 -5.60 14.63 -1.47
CA GLU A 86 -6.87 14.92 -0.81
C GLU A 86 -7.83 13.73 -0.84
N ILE A 87 -8.77 13.72 0.11
CA ILE A 87 -9.79 12.67 0.17
C ILE A 87 -10.57 12.63 -1.14
N GLY A 88 -10.71 11.43 -1.71
CA GLY A 88 -11.35 11.18 -2.99
C GLY A 88 -10.36 11.00 -4.14
N GLU A 89 -9.10 11.40 -3.99
CA GLU A 89 -8.04 11.16 -4.97
C GLU A 89 -7.51 9.72 -4.93
N TYR A 90 -6.73 9.35 -5.95
CA TYR A 90 -6.26 7.98 -6.14
C TYR A 90 -4.74 7.87 -6.04
N PHE A 91 -4.27 6.82 -5.36
CA PHE A 91 -2.89 6.35 -5.43
C PHE A 91 -2.79 5.19 -6.42
N ALA A 92 -1.70 5.12 -7.16
CA ALA A 92 -1.26 3.88 -7.78
C ALA A 92 -0.79 2.94 -6.67
N ILE A 93 -1.34 1.72 -6.62
CA ILE A 93 -0.98 0.71 -5.63
C ILE A 93 -0.18 -0.40 -6.28
N GLU A 94 0.97 -0.73 -5.71
CA GLU A 94 1.79 -1.89 -6.10
C GLU A 94 1.92 -2.83 -4.90
N ILE A 95 1.47 -4.07 -5.06
CA ILE A 95 1.67 -5.15 -4.08
C ILE A 95 2.92 -5.93 -4.45
N ASP A 96 3.49 -6.66 -3.48
CA ASP A 96 4.65 -7.51 -3.72
C ASP A 96 4.42 -8.44 -4.94
N PRO A 97 5.31 -8.42 -5.94
CA PRO A 97 5.18 -9.23 -7.15
C PRO A 97 5.08 -10.75 -6.88
N ILE A 98 5.71 -11.24 -5.82
CA ILE A 98 5.64 -12.63 -5.39
C ILE A 98 4.23 -12.93 -4.89
N VAL A 99 3.69 -12.09 -4.00
CA VAL A 99 2.30 -12.22 -3.50
C VAL A 99 1.32 -12.20 -4.66
N LYS A 100 1.47 -11.25 -5.60
CA LYS A 100 0.65 -11.17 -6.82
C LYS A 100 0.71 -12.47 -7.63
N LYS A 101 1.90 -13.00 -7.88
CA LYS A 101 2.09 -14.20 -8.69
C LYS A 101 1.52 -15.44 -8.00
N VAL A 102 1.78 -15.61 -6.71
CA VAL A 102 1.26 -16.73 -5.91
C VAL A 102 -0.26 -16.65 -5.83
N GLY A 103 -0.83 -15.48 -5.54
CA GLY A 103 -2.28 -15.26 -5.53
C GLY A 103 -2.94 -15.61 -6.86
N GLN A 104 -2.33 -15.24 -8.00
CA GLN A 104 -2.82 -15.64 -9.32
C GLN A 104 -2.79 -17.16 -9.56
N ILE A 105 -1.76 -17.86 -9.07
CA ILE A 105 -1.67 -19.32 -9.20
C ILE A 105 -2.75 -19.99 -8.35
N LEU A 106 -2.95 -19.53 -7.11
CA LEU A 106 -3.99 -20.03 -6.22
C LEU A 106 -5.39 -19.80 -6.79
N ALA A 107 -5.67 -18.59 -7.28
CA ALA A 107 -6.94 -18.25 -7.92
C ALA A 107 -7.27 -19.15 -9.12
N LYS A 108 -6.26 -19.59 -9.88
CA LYS A 108 -6.44 -20.49 -11.03
C LYS A 108 -6.70 -21.95 -10.63
N LYS A 109 -6.18 -22.40 -9.48
CA LYS A 109 -6.40 -23.76 -8.97
C LYS A 109 -7.73 -23.94 -8.25
N LEU A 110 -8.29 -22.85 -7.72
CA LEU A 110 -9.58 -22.82 -7.04
C LEU A 110 -10.77 -22.65 -8.02
N ARG A 111 -10.48 -22.52 -9.32
CA ARG A 111 -11.45 -22.53 -10.42
C ARG A 111 -11.39 -23.88 -11.13
#